data_AF-A0A0H2QYR2-F1
#
_entry.id   AF-A0A0H2QYR2-F1
#
_cell.length_a   1.000
_cell.length_b   1.000
_cell.length_c   1.000
_cell.angle_alpha   90.00
_cell.angle_beta   90.00
_cell.angle_gamma   90.00
#
_symmetry.space_group_name_H-M   'P 1'
#
loop_
_entity.id
_entity.type
_entity.pdbx_description
1 polymer ?
#
loop_
_entity_poly.entity_id
_entity_poly.type
_entity_poly.pdbx_seq_one_letter_code
_entity_poly.pdbx_strand_id
1 'polypeptide(L)'
;KAARKRKGGGILYEMSSKEGADWLKQPDVLKVFTKCYDAKATVRGATYPFFADFVPVAFQAQDFDERRKVEEDSGLPRYALDDIRWMKPVGKREQNQKVATLKIFFSSPVVAN
;
A
#
# COMPACT_ATOMS: atom_id res chain seq x y z
N LYS A 1 23.43 13.43 -0.24
CA LYS A 1 22.00 13.19 0.10
C LYS A 1 21.17 14.01 -0.88
N ALA A 2 20.27 13.39 -1.62
CA ALA A 2 19.50 14.08 -2.65
C ALA A 2 18.00 13.83 -2.43
N ALA A 3 17.21 14.89 -2.40
CA ALA A 3 15.75 14.81 -2.42
C ALA A 3 15.29 15.09 -3.86
N ARG A 4 14.52 14.17 -4.45
CA ARG A 4 14.01 14.31 -5.82
C ARG A 4 12.49 14.24 -5.85
N LYS A 5 11.86 15.21 -6.50
CA LYS A 5 10.42 15.20 -6.77
C LYS A 5 10.07 14.15 -7.83
N ARG A 6 9.07 13.32 -7.56
CA ARG A 6 8.51 12.36 -8.53
C ARG A 6 7.35 12.99 -9.30
N LYS A 7 7.05 12.48 -10.50
CA LYS A 7 5.94 12.95 -11.36
C LYS A 7 4.57 12.93 -10.68
N GLY A 8 4.38 12.11 -9.64
CA GLY A 8 3.14 12.03 -8.84
C GLY A 8 3.11 12.90 -7.59
N GLY A 9 3.97 13.93 -7.47
CA GLY A 9 3.98 14.87 -6.35
C GLY A 9 4.73 14.40 -5.10
N GLY A 10 5.01 13.10 -4.97
CA GLY A 10 5.82 12.57 -3.87
C GLY A 10 7.31 12.95 -3.97
N ILE A 11 8.01 12.90 -2.85
CA ILE A 11 9.46 13.15 -2.76
C ILE A 11 10.17 11.82 -2.47
N LEU A 12 11.19 11.52 -3.27
CA LEU A 12 12.14 10.45 -3.00
C LEU A 12 13.33 11.04 -2.25
N TYR A 13 13.56 10.56 -1.04
CA TYR A 13 14.71 10.96 -0.23
C TYR A 13 15.79 9.87 -0.29
N GLU A 14 16.90 10.17 -0.95
CA GLU A 14 17.99 9.21 -1.17
C GLU A 14 19.09 9.40 -0.12
N MET A 15 19.35 8.33 0.63
CA MET A 15 20.42 8.26 1.62
C MET A 15 21.67 7.64 1.03
N SER A 16 22.83 8.10 1.50
CA SER A 16 24.14 7.65 1.03
C SER A 16 24.56 6.27 1.55
N SER A 17 23.83 5.72 2.52
CA SER A 17 24.12 4.41 3.10
C SER A 17 22.85 3.68 3.53
N LYS A 18 22.93 2.36 3.57
CA LYS A 18 21.83 1.50 4.01
C LYS A 18 21.52 1.71 5.48
N GLU A 19 22.55 1.81 6.32
CA GLU A 19 22.46 1.99 7.76
C GLU A 19 21.73 3.29 8.10
N GLY A 20 22.01 4.37 7.35
CA GLY A 20 21.31 5.63 7.50
C GLY A 20 19.84 5.53 7.13
N ALA A 21 19.52 4.80 6.05
CA ALA A 21 18.14 4.56 5.65
C ALA A 21 17.38 3.72 6.67
N ASP A 22 18.02 2.70 7.23
CA ASP A 22 17.41 1.81 8.21
C ASP A 22 17.23 2.51 9.57
N TRP A 23 18.17 3.37 9.97
CA TRP A 23 17.99 4.29 11.11
C TRP A 23 16.80 5.23 10.90
N LEU A 24 16.69 5.85 9.72
CA LEU A 24 15.60 6.79 9.43
C LEU A 24 14.22 6.10 9.43
N LYS A 25 14.15 4.83 9.05
CA LYS A 25 12.91 4.03 9.05
C LYS A 25 12.43 3.63 10.44
N GLN A 26 13.24 3.78 11.49
CA GLN A 26 12.81 3.46 12.85
C GLN A 26 11.58 4.32 13.22
N PRO A 27 10.52 3.75 13.82
CA PRO A 27 9.25 4.46 14.00
C PRO A 27 9.38 5.82 14.68
N ASP A 28 10.18 5.90 15.74
CA ASP A 28 10.40 7.14 16.51
C ASP A 28 11.16 8.19 15.70
N VAL A 29 12.22 7.77 15.00
CA VAL A 29 13.05 8.63 14.16
C VAL A 29 12.23 9.14 12.97
N LEU A 30 11.49 8.24 12.32
CA LEU A 30 10.66 8.55 11.16
C LEU A 30 9.57 9.56 11.50
N LYS A 31 8.93 9.39 12.66
CA LYS A 31 7.88 10.29 13.16
C LYS A 31 8.41 11.70 13.38
N VAL A 32 9.56 11.83 14.05
CA VAL A 32 10.22 13.12 14.29
C VAL A 32 10.68 13.74 12.97
N PHE A 33 11.35 12.96 12.13
CA PHE A 33 11.82 13.43 10.82
C PHE A 33 10.68 13.96 9.96
N THR A 34 9.58 13.21 9.86
CA THR A 34 8.41 13.60 9.03
C THR A 34 7.80 14.90 9.54
N LYS A 35 7.64 15.04 10.86
CA LYS A 35 7.11 16.27 11.48
C LYS A 35 8.00 17.49 11.22
N CYS A 36 9.32 17.31 11.25
CA CYS A 36 10.28 18.38 10.94
C CYS A 36 10.38 18.67 9.44
N TYR A 37 10.09 17.68 8.59
CA TYR A 37 10.18 17.81 7.14
C TYR A 37 9.03 18.65 6.58
N ASP A 38 7.80 18.32 6.94
CA ASP A 38 6.59 19.12 6.65
C ASP A 38 5.44 18.64 7.53
N ALA A 39 4.63 19.55 8.05
CA ALA A 39 3.50 19.20 8.94
C ALA A 39 2.44 18.29 8.29
N LYS A 40 2.38 18.26 6.96
CA LYS A 40 1.47 17.42 6.15
C LYS A 40 2.20 16.29 5.42
N ALA A 41 3.51 16.13 5.61
CA ALA A 41 4.22 15.01 5.00
C ALA A 41 3.74 13.68 5.60
N THR A 42 3.54 12.70 4.72
CA THR A 42 3.30 11.31 5.10
C THR A 42 4.34 10.45 4.42
N VAL A 43 5.04 9.62 5.18
CA VAL A 43 5.98 8.65 4.61
C VAL A 43 5.21 7.40 4.20
N ARG A 44 5.36 6.99 2.95
CA ARG A 44 4.83 5.71 2.46
C ARG A 44 5.91 4.64 2.61
N GLY A 45 5.62 3.61 3.39
CA GLY A 45 6.46 2.43 3.53
C GLY A 45 6.61 1.66 2.21
N ALA A 46 7.47 0.63 2.21
CA ALA A 46 7.55 -0.29 1.10
C ALA A 46 6.24 -1.09 1.01
N THR A 47 5.48 -0.88 -0.06
CA THR A 47 4.26 -1.65 -0.35
C THR A 47 4.57 -2.72 -1.39
N TYR A 48 4.16 -3.95 -1.14
CA TYR A 48 4.35 -5.09 -2.04
C TYR A 48 3.04 -5.36 -2.79
N PRO A 49 2.96 -5.01 -4.09
CA PRO A 49 1.73 -5.19 -4.85
C PRO A 49 1.54 -6.67 -5.23
N PHE A 50 0.35 -7.19 -4.95
CA PHE A 50 -0.13 -8.50 -5.39
C PHE A 50 -1.37 -8.33 -6.26
N PHE A 51 -1.55 -9.20 -7.25
CA PHE A 51 -2.69 -9.17 -8.16
C PHE A 51 -3.55 -10.40 -7.94
N ALA A 52 -4.82 -10.17 -7.56
CA ALA A 52 -5.81 -11.22 -7.45
C ALA A 52 -6.78 -11.11 -8.64
N ASP A 53 -6.74 -12.10 -9.52
CA ASP A 53 -7.66 -12.20 -10.65
C ASP A 53 -8.95 -12.93 -10.27
N PHE A 54 -9.98 -12.77 -11.10
CA PHE A 54 -11.28 -13.43 -10.95
C PHE A 54 -12.07 -13.08 -9.67
N VAL A 55 -11.84 -11.91 -9.09
CA VAL A 55 -12.56 -11.48 -7.88
C VAL A 55 -13.97 -10.99 -8.25
N PRO A 56 -15.04 -11.47 -7.60
CA PRO A 56 -16.41 -11.01 -7.86
C PRO A 56 -16.54 -9.50 -7.74
N VAL A 57 -17.19 -8.86 -8.72
CA VAL A 57 -17.37 -7.39 -8.72
C VAL A 57 -18.24 -6.89 -7.56
N ALA A 58 -18.96 -7.78 -6.89
CA ALA A 58 -19.74 -7.51 -5.68
C ALA A 58 -18.86 -7.22 -4.44
N PHE A 59 -17.58 -7.64 -4.47
CA PHE A 59 -16.64 -7.40 -3.38
C PHE A 59 -16.41 -5.88 -3.18
N GLN A 60 -16.63 -5.43 -1.96
CA GLN A 60 -16.42 -4.06 -1.51
C GLN A 60 -14.97 -3.86 -1.08
N ALA A 61 -14.09 -3.69 -2.06
CA ALA A 61 -12.66 -3.49 -1.84
C ALA A 61 -12.28 -2.29 -0.95
N GLN A 62 -13.17 -1.33 -0.69
CA GLN A 62 -12.93 -0.19 0.21
C GLN A 62 -13.60 -0.36 1.59
N ASP A 63 -14.40 -1.40 1.78
CA ASP A 63 -15.03 -1.71 3.04
C ASP A 63 -14.02 -2.33 4.01
N PHE A 64 -13.97 -1.80 5.23
CA PHE A 64 -13.02 -2.22 6.24
C PHE A 64 -13.32 -3.63 6.78
N ASP A 65 -14.60 -3.95 6.97
CA ASP A 65 -15.03 -5.23 7.54
C ASP A 65 -14.86 -6.35 6.50
N GLU A 66 -15.07 -6.06 5.21
CA GLU A 66 -14.74 -7.04 4.16
C GLU A 66 -13.24 -7.30 4.07
N ARG A 67 -12.39 -6.27 4.17
CA ARG A 67 -10.93 -6.46 4.21
C ARG A 67 -10.49 -7.31 5.41
N ARG A 68 -11.07 -7.06 6.58
CA ARG A 68 -10.83 -7.84 7.80
C ARG A 68 -11.16 -9.31 7.61
N LYS A 69 -12.33 -9.61 7.01
CA LYS A 69 -12.71 -10.99 6.69
C LYS A 69 -11.73 -11.66 5.74
N VAL A 70 -11.24 -10.95 4.72
CA VAL A 70 -10.21 -11.48 3.82
C VAL A 70 -8.93 -11.82 4.58
N GLU A 71 -8.49 -10.97 5.51
CA GLU A 71 -7.32 -11.28 6.35
C GLU A 71 -7.56 -12.54 7.20
N GLU A 72 -8.71 -12.62 7.87
CA GLU A 72 -9.08 -13.75 8.73
C GLU A 72 -9.19 -15.07 7.94
N ASP A 73 -9.94 -15.06 6.83
CA ASP A 73 -10.17 -16.23 5.97
C ASP A 73 -8.89 -16.72 5.29
N SER A 74 -7.94 -15.80 5.04
CA SER A 74 -6.66 -16.11 4.40
C SER A 74 -5.54 -16.42 5.40
N GLY A 75 -5.83 -16.43 6.71
CA GLY A 75 -4.84 -16.67 7.76
C GLY A 75 -3.77 -15.58 7.86
N LEU A 76 -4.06 -14.38 7.38
CA LEU A 76 -3.13 -13.25 7.40
C LEU A 76 -3.12 -12.58 8.77
N PRO A 77 -1.97 -12.00 9.17
CA PRO A 77 -1.94 -11.11 10.31
C PRO A 77 -2.91 -9.94 10.10
N ARG A 78 -3.57 -9.51 11.18
CA ARG A 78 -4.44 -8.34 11.16
C ARG A 78 -3.66 -7.11 10.69
N TYR A 79 -4.25 -6.33 9.78
CA TYR A 79 -3.63 -5.17 9.11
C TYR A 79 -2.45 -5.51 8.20
N ALA A 80 -2.37 -6.75 7.70
CA ALA A 80 -1.41 -7.10 6.66
C ALA A 80 -1.73 -6.44 5.32
N LEU A 81 -3.01 -6.16 5.06
CA LEU A 81 -3.49 -5.49 3.84
C LEU A 81 -3.42 -3.97 4.03
N ASP A 82 -2.37 -3.33 3.49
CA ASP A 82 -2.23 -1.86 3.51
C ASP A 82 -3.31 -1.19 2.68
N ASP A 83 -3.62 -1.75 1.51
CA ASP A 83 -4.61 -1.20 0.61
C ASP A 83 -5.11 -2.24 -0.40
N ILE A 84 -6.34 -2.08 -0.86
CA ILE A 84 -6.94 -2.92 -1.90
C ILE A 84 -7.69 -2.01 -2.86
N ARG A 85 -7.40 -2.12 -4.16
CA ARG A 85 -8.06 -1.32 -5.18
C ARG A 85 -8.31 -2.14 -6.44
N TRP A 86 -9.42 -1.85 -7.10
CA TRP A 86 -9.68 -2.40 -8.43
C TRP A 86 -8.69 -1.88 -9.45
N MET A 87 -8.13 -2.76 -10.29
CA MET A 87 -7.26 -2.34 -11.39
C MET A 87 -8.05 -1.57 -12.46
N LYS A 88 -9.28 -2.01 -12.75
CA LYS A 88 -10.23 -1.29 -13.63
C LYS A 88 -11.28 -0.56 -12.79
N PRO A 89 -11.41 0.78 -12.94
CA PRO A 89 -12.50 1.54 -12.33
C PRO A 89 -13.86 0.99 -12.74
N VAL A 90 -14.86 1.10 -11.87
CA VAL A 90 -16.22 0.56 -12.11
C VAL A 90 -16.80 1.06 -13.43
N GLY A 91 -16.65 2.35 -13.74
CA GLY A 91 -17.15 2.95 -14.99
C GLY A 91 -16.41 2.54 -16.28
N LYS A 92 -15.34 1.74 -16.18
CA LYS A 92 -14.62 1.17 -17.34
C LYS A 92 -14.76 -0.34 -17.45
N ARG A 93 -15.72 -0.93 -16.73
CA ARG A 93 -16.04 -2.36 -16.80
C ARG A 93 -17.08 -2.62 -17.89
N GLU A 94 -17.04 -3.81 -18.46
CA GLU A 94 -18.10 -4.26 -19.36
C GLU A 94 -19.42 -4.42 -18.58
N GLN A 95 -20.54 -4.11 -19.21
CA GLN A 95 -21.87 -4.04 -18.57
C GLN A 95 -22.28 -5.35 -17.86
N ASN A 96 -21.73 -6.49 -18.30
CA ASN A 96 -22.02 -7.83 -17.78
C ASN A 96 -20.80 -8.51 -17.11
N GLN A 97 -19.77 -7.74 -16.77
CA GLN A 97 -18.56 -8.28 -16.14
C GLN A 97 -18.86 -8.73 -14.70
N LYS A 98 -18.72 -10.03 -14.43
CA LYS A 98 -18.97 -10.62 -13.09
C LYS A 98 -17.74 -10.64 -12.18
N VAL A 99 -16.55 -10.61 -12.77
CA VAL A 99 -15.27 -10.71 -12.06
C VAL A 99 -14.28 -9.67 -12.56
N ALA A 100 -13.38 -9.19 -11.70
CA ALA A 100 -12.35 -8.23 -12.05
C ALA A 100 -11.05 -8.50 -11.28
N THR A 101 -9.97 -7.84 -11.71
CA THR A 101 -8.66 -7.92 -11.05
C THR A 101 -8.56 -6.89 -9.94
N LEU A 102 -8.18 -7.36 -8.75
CA LEU A 102 -7.75 -6.53 -7.64
C LEU A 102 -6.23 -6.35 -7.64
N LYS A 103 -5.83 -5.15 -7.25
CA LYS A 103 -4.47 -4.84 -6.83
C LYS A 103 -4.47 -4.67 -5.33
N ILE A 104 -3.79 -5.57 -4.65
CA ILE A 104 -3.64 -5.63 -3.21
C ILE A 104 -2.24 -5.13 -2.87
N PHE A 105 -2.09 -4.36 -1.79
CA PHE A 105 -0.81 -3.88 -1.29
C PHE A 105 -0.59 -4.44 0.11
N PHE A 106 0.54 -5.11 0.29
CA PHE A 106 0.96 -5.65 1.56
C PHE A 106 2.10 -4.82 2.15
N SER A 107 2.18 -4.79 3.49
CA SER A 107 3.25 -4.14 4.24
C SER A 107 4.52 -4.99 4.37
N SER A 108 4.43 -6.29 4.05
CA SER A 108 5.52 -7.24 4.18
C SER A 108 5.65 -8.12 2.93
N PRO A 109 6.88 -8.39 2.46
CA PRO A 109 7.10 -9.31 1.34
C PRO A 109 6.78 -10.76 1.69
N VAL A 110 6.88 -11.13 2.98
CA VAL A 110 6.55 -12.49 3.46
C VAL A 110 5.05 -12.75 3.35
N VAL A 111 4.24 -11.70 3.51
CA VAL A 111 2.79 -11.82 3.44
C VAL A 111 2.27 -11.70 2.00
N ALA A 112 3.08 -11.14 1.10
CA ALA A 112 2.71 -10.95 -0.30
C ALA A 112 2.91 -12.20 -1.18
N ASN A 113 3.56 -13.26 -0.66
CA ASN A 113 3.99 -14.44 -1.40
C ASN A 113 3.36 -15.73 -0.86
#